data_AF-A0A661I2N5-F1
#
_entry.id   AF-A0A661I2N5-F1
#
_cell.length_a   1.000
_cell.length_b   1.000
_cell.length_c   1.000
_cell.angle_alpha   90.00
_cell.angle_beta   90.00
_cell.angle_gamma   90.00
#
_symmetry.space_group_name_H-M   'P 1'
#
loop_
_entity.id
_entity.type
_entity.pdbx_description
1 polymer ?
#
loop_
_entity_poly.entity_id
_entity_poly.type
_entity_poly.pdbx_seq_one_letter_code
_entity_poly.pdbx_strand_id
1 'polypeptide(L)'
;MPTMTSVIHDNKLPTETLTEYTHRTKNIEDSLSGETHNILADTTIQYEMDTPIVSNATDNTLLVHWLDSGAWDVVNNYIVYVTNDDTPIAGSPFVMSENTFKKKLTGLTPETEYAIVVEAKNSNGRCVSDVLLYSTLSKKS
;
A
#
# COMPACT_ATOMS: atom_id res chain seq x y z
N MET A 1 -43.06 34.68 12.66
CA MET A 1 -42.56 33.29 12.64
C MET A 1 -41.27 33.27 13.44
N PRO A 2 -41.06 32.36 14.40
CA PRO A 2 -39.80 32.31 15.14
C PRO A 2 -38.67 31.92 14.17
N THR A 3 -37.56 32.66 14.24
CA THR A 3 -36.36 32.38 13.44
C THR A 3 -35.59 31.24 14.09
N MET A 4 -35.45 30.10 13.41
CA MET A 4 -34.56 29.02 13.84
C MET A 4 -33.13 29.34 13.39
N THR A 5 -32.19 29.40 14.32
CA THR A 5 -30.77 29.52 14.00
C THR A 5 -30.14 28.13 14.08
N SER A 6 -29.66 27.60 12.96
CA SER A 6 -28.85 26.38 12.93
C SER A 6 -27.36 26.76 12.90
N VAL A 7 -26.56 26.13 13.76
CA VAL A 7 -25.10 26.34 13.83
C VAL A 7 -24.43 24.98 13.80
N ILE A 8 -23.53 24.77 12.85
CA ILE A 8 -22.67 23.58 12.74
C ILE A 8 -21.29 23.98 13.28
N HIS A 9 -20.77 23.21 14.24
CA HIS A 9 -19.36 23.31 14.66
C HIS A 9 -18.66 22.02 14.28
N ASP A 10 -17.61 22.14 13.48
CA ASP A 10 -16.73 21.03 13.11
C ASP A 10 -15.56 21.02 14.08
N ASN A 11 -15.31 19.90 14.74
CA ASN A 11 -14.13 19.72 15.59
C ASN A 11 -13.34 18.53 15.05
N LYS A 12 -12.15 18.79 14.50
CA LYS A 12 -11.24 17.76 13.98
C LYS A 12 -9.89 17.86 14.70
N LEU A 13 -9.54 16.83 15.46
CA LEU A 13 -8.18 16.69 15.98
C LEU A 13 -7.24 16.34 14.80
N PRO A 14 -6.00 16.87 14.72
CA PRO A 14 -5.13 16.70 13.56
C PRO A 14 -4.79 15.25 13.20
N THR A 15 -5.01 14.31 14.12
CA THR A 15 -4.59 12.91 14.03
C THR A 15 -5.75 11.91 13.98
N GLU A 16 -7.01 12.38 13.99
CA GLU A 16 -8.18 11.49 13.98
C GLU A 16 -8.91 11.55 12.62
N THR A 17 -9.41 10.39 12.20
CA THR A 17 -10.24 10.23 10.98
C THR A 17 -11.73 10.48 11.24
N LEU A 18 -12.12 10.75 12.48
CA LEU A 18 -13.49 11.02 12.88
C LEU A 18 -13.78 12.53 12.81
N THR A 19 -14.78 12.93 12.03
CA THR A 19 -15.37 14.28 12.15
C THR A 19 -16.65 14.15 12.96
N GLU A 20 -16.65 14.67 14.19
CA GLU A 20 -17.86 14.71 15.03
C GLU A 20 -18.70 15.94 14.63
N TYR A 21 -19.94 15.71 14.20
CA TYR A 21 -20.91 16.78 13.92
C TYR A 21 -21.94 16.82 15.04
N THR A 22 -21.98 17.94 15.79
CA THR A 22 -23.05 18.19 16.76
C THR A 22 -24.13 19.06 16.13
N HIS A 23 -25.33 18.52 15.90
CA HIS A 23 -26.47 19.31 15.46
C HIS A 23 -27.26 19.79 16.69
N ARG A 24 -27.39 21.12 16.86
CA ARG A 24 -28.20 21.71 17.93
C ARG A 24 -29.32 22.54 17.32
N THR A 25 -30.56 22.20 17.62
CA THR A 25 -31.72 23.04 17.31
C THR A 25 -32.28 23.61 18.60
N LYS A 26 -32.78 24.84 18.55
CA LYS A 26 -33.42 25.50 19.70
C LYS A 26 -34.73 26.13 19.26
N ASN A 27 -35.84 25.66 19.81
CA ASN A 27 -37.08 26.42 19.81
C ASN A 27 -37.04 27.46 20.95
N ILE A 28 -37.73 28.58 20.79
CA ILE A 28 -37.93 29.53 21.90
C ILE A 28 -38.76 28.81 22.98
N GLU A 29 -38.26 28.82 24.22
CA GLU A 29 -38.79 28.20 25.45
C GLU A 29 -38.38 26.75 25.78
N ASP A 30 -37.69 26.02 24.89
CA ASP A 30 -37.18 24.67 25.20
C ASP A 30 -35.71 24.65 25.68
N SER A 31 -35.39 23.64 26.52
CA SER A 31 -34.01 23.29 26.86
C SER A 31 -33.33 22.65 25.64
N LEU A 32 -32.04 22.96 25.42
CA LEU A 32 -31.27 22.46 24.26
C LEU A 32 -31.26 20.92 24.22
N SER A 33 -31.88 20.32 23.21
CA SER A 33 -31.66 18.92 22.82
C SER A 33 -30.58 18.88 21.73
N GLY A 34 -29.40 18.33 22.06
CA GLY A 34 -28.35 18.06 21.08
C GLY A 34 -28.38 16.58 20.71
N GLU A 35 -28.43 16.27 19.42
CA GLU A 35 -28.18 14.91 18.92
C GLU A 35 -26.76 14.88 18.31
N THR A 36 -25.94 13.96 18.80
CA THR A 36 -24.59 13.73 18.27
C THR A 36 -24.69 12.72 17.14
N HIS A 37 -24.25 13.10 15.94
CA HIS A 37 -24.13 12.18 14.81
C HIS A 37 -22.64 11.90 14.55
N ASN A 38 -22.23 10.67 14.83
CA ASN A 38 -20.89 10.20 14.51
C ASN A 38 -20.87 9.81 13.03
N ILE A 39 -20.21 10.60 12.19
CA ILE A 39 -19.93 10.22 10.81
C ILE A 39 -18.53 9.61 10.80
N LEU A 40 -18.45 8.29 10.67
CA LEU A 40 -17.19 7.59 10.39
C LEU A 40 -16.80 7.98 8.96
N ALA A 41 -15.83 8.89 8.80
CA ALA A 41 -15.21 9.08 7.50
C ALA A 41 -14.30 7.86 7.25
N ASP A 42 -14.72 6.99 6.33
CA ASP A 42 -13.90 5.89 5.85
C ASP A 42 -12.75 6.48 5.02
N THR A 43 -11.64 6.78 5.69
CA THR A 43 -10.40 7.15 5.02
C THR A 43 -9.72 5.85 4.63
N THR A 44 -9.94 5.39 3.40
CA THR A 44 -9.13 4.32 2.82
C THR A 44 -7.70 4.81 2.68
N ILE A 45 -6.86 4.56 3.69
CA ILE A 45 -5.41 4.76 3.54
C ILE A 45 -4.94 3.71 2.53
N GLN A 46 -4.67 4.16 1.29
CA GLN A 46 -4.01 3.32 0.29
C GLN A 46 -2.55 3.19 0.71
N TYR A 47 -2.28 2.07 1.35
CA TYR A 47 -0.96 1.68 1.78
C TYR A 47 -0.19 1.08 0.61
N GLU A 48 0.73 1.86 0.04
CA GLU A 48 1.58 1.45 -1.07
C GLU A 48 2.89 0.87 -0.54
N MET A 49 3.39 -0.15 -1.24
CA MET A 49 4.69 -0.74 -0.93
C MET A 49 5.78 -0.01 -1.72
N ASP A 50 6.91 0.28 -1.09
CA ASP A 50 8.04 0.91 -1.79
C ASP A 50 8.50 0.06 -2.99
N THR A 51 8.98 0.74 -4.03
CA THR A 51 9.59 0.07 -5.18
C THR A 51 10.74 -0.83 -4.72
N PRO A 52 10.83 -2.09 -5.20
CA PRO A 52 11.95 -2.95 -4.87
C PRO A 52 13.27 -2.38 -5.41
N ILE A 53 14.38 -2.82 -4.82
CA ILE A 53 15.74 -2.42 -5.21
C ILE A 53 16.55 -3.63 -5.64
N VAL A 54 17.45 -3.44 -6.61
CA VAL A 54 18.37 -4.50 -7.07
C VAL A 54 19.78 -4.23 -6.59
N SER A 55 20.45 -5.29 -6.13
CA SER A 55 21.88 -5.30 -5.85
C SER A 55 22.55 -6.52 -6.49
N ASN A 56 23.89 -6.57 -6.47
CA ASN A 56 24.68 -7.72 -6.94
C ASN A 56 24.28 -8.22 -8.34
N ALA A 57 23.92 -7.30 -9.23
CA ALA A 57 23.54 -7.62 -10.60
C ALA A 57 24.74 -8.19 -11.38
N THR A 58 24.45 -9.17 -12.21
CA THR A 58 25.40 -9.80 -13.14
C THR A 58 24.74 -9.87 -14.51
N ASP A 59 25.36 -10.57 -15.45
CA ASP A 59 24.80 -10.84 -16.76
C ASP A 59 23.65 -11.87 -16.73
N ASN A 60 23.52 -12.67 -15.67
CA ASN A 60 22.50 -13.74 -15.59
C ASN A 60 21.82 -13.89 -14.23
N THR A 61 22.14 -13.03 -13.26
CA THR A 61 21.52 -13.01 -11.93
C THR A 61 21.28 -11.58 -11.45
N LEU A 62 20.21 -11.42 -10.67
CA LEU A 62 19.88 -10.19 -9.92
C LEU A 62 19.57 -10.58 -8.47
N LEU A 63 19.93 -9.74 -7.50
CA LEU A 63 19.45 -9.86 -6.11
C LEU A 63 18.44 -8.74 -5.84
N VAL A 64 17.17 -9.09 -5.84
CA VAL A 64 16.06 -8.17 -5.56
C VAL A 64 15.87 -8.09 -4.05
N HIS A 65 15.66 -6.89 -3.54
CA HIS A 65 15.29 -6.60 -2.15
C HIS A 65 14.03 -5.74 -2.12
N TRP A 66 13.29 -5.86 -1.04
CA TRP A 66 12.16 -4.97 -0.74
C TRP A 66 12.13 -4.69 0.75
N LEU A 67 11.50 -3.58 1.13
CA LEU A 67 11.26 -3.27 2.52
C LEU A 67 9.97 -3.95 2.99
N ASP A 68 9.83 -4.07 4.30
CA ASP A 68 8.56 -4.47 4.86
C ASP A 68 7.48 -3.49 4.43
N SER A 69 6.31 -4.01 4.07
CA SER A 69 5.19 -3.17 3.64
C SER A 69 4.82 -2.12 4.69
N GLY A 70 5.10 -2.38 5.98
CA GLY A 70 5.01 -1.42 7.08
C GLY A 70 3.61 -0.88 7.38
N ALA A 71 2.63 -1.30 6.58
CA ALA A 71 1.42 -0.54 6.33
C ALA A 71 0.15 -1.39 6.44
N TRP A 72 0.31 -2.69 6.63
CA TRP A 72 -0.78 -3.62 6.89
C TRP A 72 -0.36 -4.45 8.08
N ASP A 73 -1.33 -4.78 8.94
CA ASP A 73 -1.18 -5.82 9.97
C ASP A 73 -0.40 -7.05 9.44
N VAL A 74 0.16 -7.86 10.35
CA VAL A 74 1.16 -8.93 10.08
C VAL A 74 1.03 -9.54 8.67
N VAL A 75 2.04 -9.29 7.82
CA VAL A 75 2.15 -9.90 6.49
C VAL A 75 2.36 -11.41 6.63
N ASN A 76 1.62 -12.21 5.89
CA ASN A 76 1.77 -13.68 5.87
C ASN A 76 2.85 -14.13 4.89
N ASN A 77 2.91 -13.47 3.73
CA ASN A 77 3.85 -13.82 2.68
C ASN A 77 4.05 -12.67 1.69
N TYR A 78 5.18 -12.72 0.98
CA TYR A 78 5.46 -11.88 -0.18
C TYR A 78 5.38 -12.71 -1.46
N ILE A 79 4.95 -12.09 -2.55
CA ILE A 79 4.94 -12.68 -3.90
C ILE A 79 5.75 -11.79 -4.82
N VAL A 80 6.78 -12.35 -5.46
CA VAL A 80 7.65 -11.61 -6.39
C VAL A 80 7.33 -12.04 -7.82
N TYR A 81 6.77 -11.11 -8.59
CA TYR A 81 6.50 -11.27 -10.02
C TYR A 81 7.67 -10.72 -10.81
N VAL A 82 8.11 -11.48 -11.81
CA VAL A 82 9.21 -11.10 -12.69
C VAL A 82 8.88 -11.51 -14.10
N THR A 83 8.86 -10.54 -15.01
CA THR A 83 8.55 -10.74 -16.42
C THR A 83 9.63 -10.14 -17.31
N ASN A 84 9.72 -10.66 -18.53
CA ASN A 84 10.43 -10.04 -19.65
C ASN A 84 9.41 -9.89 -20.78
N ASP A 85 9.16 -8.67 -21.24
CA ASP A 85 8.10 -8.34 -22.21
C ASP A 85 6.76 -9.03 -21.85
N ASP A 86 6.28 -8.78 -20.63
CA ASP A 86 5.05 -9.36 -20.04
C ASP A 86 5.04 -10.90 -19.88
N THR A 87 6.10 -11.60 -20.29
CA THR A 87 6.22 -13.05 -20.15
C THR A 87 6.91 -13.41 -18.84
N PRO A 88 6.27 -14.18 -17.93
CA PRO A 88 6.89 -14.60 -16.68
C PRO A 88 8.16 -15.42 -16.91
N ILE A 89 9.22 -15.10 -16.17
CA ILE A 89 10.43 -15.93 -16.19
C ILE A 89 10.18 -17.27 -15.49
N ALA A 90 11.05 -18.24 -15.73
CA ALA A 90 10.98 -19.54 -15.08
C ALA A 90 10.93 -19.41 -13.54
N GLY A 91 9.89 -20.00 -12.94
CA GLY A 91 9.66 -19.99 -11.49
C GLY A 91 8.94 -18.75 -10.94
N SER A 92 8.66 -17.74 -11.76
CA SER A 92 7.79 -16.63 -11.38
C SER A 92 6.30 -17.06 -11.46
N PRO A 93 5.44 -16.64 -10.50
CA PRO A 93 5.75 -15.85 -9.32
C PRO A 93 6.45 -16.65 -8.22
N PHE A 94 7.34 -15.99 -7.48
CA PHE A 94 8.03 -16.58 -6.33
C PHE A 94 7.31 -16.24 -5.03
N VAL A 95 6.87 -17.26 -4.29
CA VAL A 95 6.27 -17.08 -2.96
C VAL A 95 7.36 -17.13 -1.90
N MET A 96 7.40 -16.10 -1.05
CA MET A 96 8.39 -15.89 0.00
C MET A 96 7.68 -15.81 1.35
N SER A 97 8.28 -16.33 2.41
CA SER A 97 7.73 -16.20 3.76
C SER A 97 7.70 -14.76 4.24
N GLU A 98 6.83 -14.47 5.22
CA GLU A 98 6.67 -13.17 5.90
C GLU A 98 7.97 -12.47 6.33
N ASN A 99 9.02 -13.23 6.70
CA ASN A 99 10.28 -12.67 7.19
C ASN A 99 11.39 -12.65 6.12
N THR A 100 11.04 -12.82 4.85
CA THR A 100 12.00 -12.80 3.75
C THR A 100 11.84 -11.54 2.91
N PHE A 101 12.92 -10.77 2.81
CA PHE A 101 12.97 -9.45 2.14
C PHE A 101 13.92 -9.40 0.93
N LYS A 102 14.26 -10.57 0.40
CA LYS A 102 15.16 -10.68 -0.75
C LYS A 102 14.91 -11.92 -1.58
N LYS A 103 15.13 -11.81 -2.89
CA LYS A 103 15.06 -12.92 -3.84
C LYS A 103 16.21 -12.84 -4.83
N LYS A 104 17.03 -13.90 -4.88
CA LYS A 104 18.00 -14.09 -5.98
C LYS A 104 17.28 -14.65 -7.20
N LEU A 105 17.36 -13.93 -8.31
CA LEU A 105 16.92 -14.35 -9.63
C LEU A 105 18.13 -14.91 -10.39
N THR A 106 17.94 -15.99 -11.14
CA THR A 106 19.02 -16.69 -11.84
C THR A 106 18.57 -17.19 -13.21
N GLY A 107 19.51 -17.44 -14.11
CA GLY A 107 19.20 -17.94 -15.46
C GLY A 107 18.64 -16.85 -16.37
N LEU A 108 18.93 -15.59 -16.06
CA LEU A 108 18.52 -14.44 -16.84
C LEU A 108 19.39 -14.31 -18.10
N THR A 109 18.84 -13.69 -19.13
CA THR A 109 19.52 -13.39 -20.37
C THR A 109 20.30 -12.09 -20.21
N PRO A 110 21.59 -12.02 -20.61
CA PRO A 110 22.37 -10.78 -20.57
C PRO A 110 21.72 -9.64 -21.35
N GLU A 111 21.99 -8.39 -20.96
CA GLU A 111 21.47 -7.17 -21.61
C GLU A 111 19.94 -7.17 -21.82
N THR A 112 19.21 -7.86 -20.95
CA THR A 112 17.75 -7.99 -21.06
C THR A 112 17.07 -7.27 -19.91
N GLU A 113 16.05 -6.47 -20.23
CA GLU A 113 15.23 -5.77 -19.24
C GLU A 113 14.19 -6.71 -18.63
N TYR A 114 14.02 -6.62 -17.32
CA TYR A 114 13.02 -7.36 -16.57
C TYR A 114 12.16 -6.38 -15.76
N ALA A 115 10.84 -6.62 -15.77
CA ALA A 115 9.90 -5.93 -14.91
C ALA A 115 9.65 -6.76 -13.64
N ILE A 116 9.85 -6.14 -12.48
CA ILE A 116 9.81 -6.77 -11.16
C ILE A 116 8.77 -6.06 -10.30
N VAL A 117 7.85 -6.82 -9.70
CA VAL A 117 6.81 -6.32 -8.79
C VAL A 117 6.78 -7.20 -7.55
N VAL A 118 6.64 -6.59 -6.38
CA VAL A 118 6.44 -7.31 -5.12
C VAL A 118 5.04 -7.04 -4.59
N GLU A 119 4.37 -8.10 -4.18
CA GLU A 119 3.06 -8.05 -3.52
C GLU A 119 3.19 -8.60 -2.10
N ALA A 120 2.78 -7.84 -1.10
CA ALA A 120 2.60 -8.33 0.26
C ALA A 120 1.15 -8.80 0.45
N LYS A 121 0.96 -9.93 1.12
CA LYS A 121 -0.37 -10.49 1.43
C LYS A 121 -0.55 -10.77 2.90
N ASN A 122 -1.74 -10.47 3.41
CA ASN A 122 -2.21 -10.95 4.71
C ASN A 122 -3.65 -11.50 4.58
N SER A 123 -4.30 -11.82 5.70
CA SER A 123 -5.69 -12.33 5.70
C SER A 123 -6.71 -11.29 5.26
N ASN A 124 -6.38 -10.00 5.35
CA ASN A 124 -7.29 -8.89 5.09
C ASN A 124 -7.17 -8.34 3.66
N GLY A 125 -6.07 -8.61 2.96
CA GLY A 125 -5.87 -8.11 1.61
C GLY A 125 -4.45 -8.25 1.08
N ARG A 126 -4.15 -7.37 0.11
CA ARG A 126 -2.85 -7.28 -0.56
C ARG A 126 -2.46 -5.83 -0.78
N CYS A 127 -1.16 -5.56 -0.76
CA CYS A 127 -0.58 -4.32 -1.29
C CYS A 127 0.53 -4.66 -2.29
N VAL A 128 0.69 -3.81 -3.29
CA VAL A 128 1.59 -4.04 -4.43
C VAL A 128 2.56 -2.88 -4.52
N SER A 129 3.82 -3.18 -4.87
CA SER A 129 4.82 -2.16 -5.14
C SER A 129 4.64 -1.54 -6.51
N ASP A 130 5.27 -0.38 -6.72
CA ASP A 130 5.56 0.07 -8.08
C ASP A 130 6.43 -0.95 -8.86
N VAL A 131 6.35 -0.88 -10.18
CA VAL A 131 7.16 -1.72 -11.09
C VAL A 131 8.60 -1.22 -11.09
N LEU A 132 9.54 -2.11 -10.77
CA LEU A 132 10.96 -1.90 -11.03
C LEU A 132 11.31 -2.47 -12.41
N LEU A 133 11.82 -1.63 -13.30
CA LEU A 133 12.48 -2.06 -14.53
C LEU A 133 13.99 -2.14 -14.29
N TYR A 134 14.60 -3.29 -14.60
CA TYR A 134 16.03 -3.47 -14.44
C TYR A 134 16.62 -4.37 -15.52
N SER A 135 17.70 -3.90 -16.16
CA SER A 135 18.44 -4.67 -17.16
C SER A 135 19.64 -5.39 -16.56
N THR A 136 19.79 -6.67 -16.87
CA THR A 136 21.03 -7.41 -16.54
C THR A 136 22.24 -6.80 -17.25
N LEU A 137 23.43 -7.03 -16.69
CA LEU A 137 24.67 -6.51 -17.28
C LEU A 137 25.01 -7.22 -18.60
N SER A 138 25.91 -6.61 -19.37
CA SER A 138 26.50 -7.24 -20.54
C SER A 138 27.25 -8.51 -20.17
N LYS A 139 27.19 -9.51 -21.05
CA LYS A 139 27.96 -10.74 -20.90
C LYS A 139 29.45 -10.38 -20.84
N LYS A 140 30.17 -10.93 -19.85
CA LYS A 140 31.62 -10.76 -19.79
C LYS A 140 32.27 -11.54 -20.95
N SER A 141 33.00 -10.82 -21.80
CA SER A 141 33.82 -11.37 -22.90
C SER A 141 35.01 -12.18 -22.39
#